data_AF-A0A9J6C220-F1
#
_entry.id   AF-A0A9J6C220-F1
#
_cell.length_a   1.000
_cell.length_b   1.000
_cell.length_c   1.000
_cell.angle_alpha   90.00
_cell.angle_beta   90.00
_cell.angle_gamma   90.00
#
_symmetry.space_group_name_H-M   'P 1'
#
loop_
_entity.id
_entity.type
_entity.pdbx_description
1 polymer ?
#
loop_
_entity_poly.entity_id
_entity_poly.type
_entity_poly.pdbx_seq_one_letter_code
_entity_poly.pdbx_strand_id
1 'polypeptide(L)'
;MTLTSTLPYHHGYSKWDLPSRQWLALTSILLIAGAASVAVPLALSVTAGSPFDERYQAAIQLLDAVPLIDGHNDLPWNIRKFMHNQINEFRFDEDLKTISPWANSPWSHTDLQRLKRGRLSAQFWAAYVPCEAQYKDAVQITLEQIDVIERLTDRYSPHLTKCTSVLEQAILTNNNQPLPPFSLFPTTCKSNIDISYVTYTSASSTSTTVNSNSSCWLK
;
A
#
# COMPACT_ATOMS: atom_id res chain seq x y z
N MET A 1 76.87 65.76 38.44
CA MET A 1 75.62 66.38 37.96
C MET A 1 74.98 65.44 36.95
N THR A 2 73.95 64.73 37.38
CA THR A 2 73.16 63.77 36.59
C THR A 2 72.11 64.51 35.77
N LEU A 3 72.18 64.42 34.44
CA LEU A 3 71.13 64.89 33.53
C LEU A 3 70.35 63.68 33.00
N THR A 4 69.13 63.52 33.49
CA THR A 4 68.13 62.57 32.98
C THR A 4 67.45 63.15 31.75
N SER A 5 67.65 62.54 30.58
CA SER A 5 66.90 62.84 29.36
C SER A 5 65.64 61.95 29.28
N THR A 6 64.46 62.55 29.40
CA THR A 6 63.19 61.88 29.12
C THR A 6 62.88 61.97 27.63
N LEU A 7 62.89 60.83 26.92
CA LEU A 7 62.35 60.73 25.55
C LEU A 7 60.83 60.59 25.59
N PRO A 8 60.07 61.25 24.68
CA PRO A 8 58.63 61.09 24.60
C PRO A 8 58.26 59.75 23.95
N TYR A 9 57.44 58.96 24.64
CA TYR A 9 56.89 57.70 24.17
C TYR A 9 55.74 57.97 23.18
N HIS A 10 56.01 57.79 21.88
CA HIS A 10 54.97 57.84 20.85
C HIS A 10 54.14 56.54 20.88
N HIS A 11 52.89 56.64 21.31
CA HIS A 11 51.93 55.53 21.26
C HIS A 11 51.47 55.33 19.80
N GLY A 12 52.07 54.36 19.11
CA GLY A 12 51.68 53.99 17.75
C GLY A 12 50.39 53.18 17.76
N TYR A 13 49.26 53.82 17.45
CA TYR A 13 48.05 53.09 17.09
C TYR A 13 48.24 52.45 15.70
N SER A 14 47.99 51.15 15.61
CA SER A 14 48.09 50.41 14.35
C SER A 14 46.90 50.80 13.46
N LYS A 15 47.12 50.96 12.15
CA LYS A 15 46.07 51.34 11.18
C LYS A 15 44.93 50.31 11.06
N TRP A 16 45.01 49.21 11.81
CA TRP A 16 44.06 48.10 11.84
C TRP A 16 43.33 47.98 13.19
N ASP A 17 43.53 48.92 14.11
CA ASP A 17 42.90 48.91 15.43
C ASP A 17 41.45 49.38 15.32
N LEU A 18 40.55 48.46 14.96
CA LEU A 18 39.11 48.71 14.97
C LEU A 18 38.65 48.90 16.43
N PRO A 19 37.80 49.91 16.74
CA PRO A 19 37.27 50.11 18.08
C PRO A 19 36.50 48.87 18.57
N SER A 20 36.56 48.57 19.87
CA SER A 20 36.04 47.33 20.47
C SER A 20 34.58 47.00 20.11
N ARG A 21 33.76 48.03 19.82
CA ARG A 21 32.36 47.87 19.38
C ARG A 21 32.24 47.25 17.97
N GLN A 22 33.20 47.50 17.07
CA GLN A 22 33.24 46.93 15.73
C GLN A 22 33.73 45.48 15.74
N TRP A 23 34.67 45.13 16.61
CA TRP A 23 35.06 43.74 16.82
C TRP A 23 33.92 42.86 17.33
N LEU A 24 33.13 43.37 18.28
CA LEU A 24 31.92 42.68 18.76
C LEU A 24 30.87 42.51 17.67
N ALA A 25 30.72 43.48 16.77
CA ALA A 25 29.81 43.38 15.64
C ALA A 25 30.28 42.32 14.62
N LEU A 26 31.58 42.30 14.29
CA LEU A 26 32.16 41.32 13.37
C LEU A 26 32.08 39.89 13.89
N THR A 27 32.37 39.68 15.18
CA THR A 27 32.25 38.35 15.80
C THR A 27 30.79 37.89 15.85
N SER A 28 29.86 38.78 16.17
CA SER A 28 28.42 38.47 16.16
C SER A 28 27.92 38.09 14.76
N ILE A 29 28.33 38.82 13.72
CA ILE A 29 27.98 38.51 12.33
C ILE A 29 28.54 37.15 11.91
N LEU A 30 29.80 36.85 12.24
CA LEU A 30 30.43 35.56 11.94
C LEU A 30 29.72 34.40 12.64
N LEU A 31 29.32 34.57 13.90
CA LEU A 31 28.57 33.56 14.65
C LEU A 31 27.18 33.32 14.06
N ILE A 32 26.47 34.39 13.67
CA ILE A 32 25.15 34.25 13.04
C ILE A 32 25.27 33.59 11.67
N ALA A 33 26.25 33.98 10.85
CA ALA A 33 26.48 33.37 9.54
C ALA A 33 26.85 31.88 9.66
N GLY A 34 27.70 31.53 10.64
CA GLY A 34 28.06 30.15 10.94
C GLY A 34 26.89 29.33 11.50
N ALA A 35 26.05 29.92 12.34
CA ALA A 35 24.85 29.25 12.84
C ALA A 35 23.82 29.04 11.71
N ALA A 36 23.61 30.04 10.86
CA ALA A 36 22.69 29.96 9.74
C ALA A 36 23.14 28.94 8.68
N SER A 37 24.44 28.84 8.41
CA SER A 37 24.98 27.87 7.43
C SER A 37 24.78 26.41 7.85
N VAL A 38 24.60 26.13 9.14
CA VAL A 38 24.30 24.78 9.65
C VAL A 38 22.80 24.59 9.90
N ALA A 39 22.15 25.57 10.54
CA ALA A 39 20.75 25.47 10.93
C ALA A 39 19.80 25.45 9.73
N VAL A 40 20.08 26.23 8.67
CA VAL A 40 19.21 26.30 7.49
C VAL A 40 19.22 24.98 6.70
N PRO A 41 20.37 24.39 6.33
CA PRO A 41 20.38 23.08 5.66
C PRO A 41 19.80 21.96 6.52
N LEU A 42 20.03 21.98 7.84
CA LEU A 42 19.46 21.00 8.76
C LEU A 42 17.93 21.10 8.83
N ALA A 43 17.38 22.32 8.95
CA ALA A 43 15.93 22.54 8.95
C ALA A 43 15.26 22.14 7.63
N LEU A 44 15.93 22.38 6.49
CA LEU A 44 15.48 21.94 5.18
C LEU A 44 15.52 20.41 5.05
N SER A 45 16.54 19.76 5.60
CA SER A 45 16.67 18.28 5.59
C SER A 45 15.62 17.61 6.47
N VAL A 46 15.24 18.22 7.60
CA VAL A 46 14.17 17.75 8.48
C VAL A 46 12.78 17.92 7.84
N THR A 47 12.61 18.94 6.98
CA THR A 47 11.34 19.20 6.29
C THR A 47 11.19 18.35 5.02
N ALA A 48 12.29 17.92 4.41
CA ALA A 48 12.25 16.95 3.33
C ALA A 48 11.79 15.60 3.89
N GLY A 49 10.56 15.20 3.56
CA GLY A 49 10.09 13.85 3.91
C GLY A 49 11.05 12.78 3.38
N SER A 50 11.05 11.60 4.01
CA SER A 50 11.93 10.49 3.62
C SER A 50 11.93 10.27 2.09
N PRO A 51 13.09 10.05 1.46
CA PRO A 51 13.20 9.74 0.04
C PRO A 51 12.23 8.63 -0.40
N PHE A 52 11.86 8.62 -1.67
CA PHE A 52 10.95 7.61 -2.22
C PHE A 52 11.42 6.19 -1.91
N ASP A 53 12.70 5.88 -2.13
CA ASP A 53 13.25 4.55 -1.90
C ASP A 53 13.13 4.11 -0.43
N GLU A 54 13.35 5.02 0.52
CA GLU A 54 13.21 4.72 1.95
C GLU A 54 11.75 4.40 2.31
N ARG A 55 10.80 5.22 1.84
CA ARG A 55 9.36 4.97 2.05
C ARG A 55 8.89 3.69 1.36
N TYR A 56 9.43 3.40 0.17
CA TYR A 56 9.12 2.18 -0.56
C TYR A 56 9.64 0.95 0.19
N GLN A 57 10.87 0.96 0.68
CA GLN A 57 11.41 -0.13 1.49
C GLN A 57 10.63 -0.31 2.79
N ALA A 58 10.25 0.78 3.47
CA ALA A 58 9.42 0.71 4.67
C ALA A 58 8.04 0.09 4.38
N ALA A 59 7.39 0.46 3.26
CA ALA A 59 6.13 -0.13 2.85
C ALA A 59 6.26 -1.64 2.53
N ILE A 60 7.35 -2.02 1.85
CA ILE A 60 7.65 -3.42 1.56
C ILE A 60 7.84 -4.24 2.84
N GLN A 61 8.61 -3.72 3.80
CA GLN A 61 8.81 -4.37 5.11
C GLN A 61 7.50 -4.49 5.89
N LEU A 62 6.66 -3.45 5.83
CA LEU A 62 5.35 -3.49 6.48
C LEU A 62 4.46 -4.57 5.88
N LEU A 63 4.39 -4.69 4.55
CA LEU A 63 3.59 -5.71 3.87
C LEU A 63 4.14 -7.13 4.08
N ASP A 64 5.42 -7.26 4.40
CA ASP A 64 6.02 -8.54 4.82
C ASP A 64 5.66 -8.93 6.26
N ALA A 65 5.48 -7.95 7.14
CA ALA A 65 5.14 -8.17 8.54
C ALA A 65 3.63 -8.23 8.78
N VAL A 66 2.84 -7.49 7.99
CA VAL A 66 1.40 -7.31 8.16
C VAL A 66 0.70 -7.71 6.86
N PRO A 67 0.00 -8.86 6.88
CA PRO A 67 -0.72 -9.41 5.74
C PRO A 67 -1.78 -8.43 5.19
N LEU A 68 -1.66 -8.07 3.92
CA LEU A 68 -2.64 -7.20 3.25
C LEU A 68 -3.81 -8.04 2.73
N ILE A 69 -5.01 -7.63 3.10
CA ILE A 69 -6.27 -8.26 2.69
C ILE A 69 -7.06 -7.24 1.87
N ASP A 70 -7.35 -7.56 0.61
CA ASP A 70 -8.25 -6.75 -0.22
C ASP A 70 -9.69 -7.29 -0.13
N GLY A 71 -10.62 -6.41 0.22
CA GLY A 71 -12.02 -6.72 0.49
C GLY A 71 -12.94 -6.75 -0.74
N HIS A 72 -12.48 -6.33 -1.93
CA HIS A 72 -13.36 -6.33 -3.11
C HIS A 72 -12.59 -6.28 -4.44
N ASN A 73 -12.69 -7.34 -5.27
CA ASN A 73 -12.08 -7.36 -6.60
C ASN A 73 -12.98 -8.01 -7.65
N ASP A 74 -13.17 -7.26 -8.75
CA ASP A 74 -14.10 -7.57 -9.84
C ASP A 74 -13.50 -8.44 -10.95
N LEU A 75 -12.34 -9.07 -10.75
CA LEU A 75 -11.77 -9.98 -11.76
C LEU A 75 -12.78 -11.02 -12.28
N PRO A 76 -13.64 -11.68 -11.47
CA PRO A 76 -14.65 -12.61 -11.99
C PRO A 76 -15.59 -11.96 -13.01
N TRP A 77 -15.99 -10.71 -12.76
CA TRP A 77 -16.83 -9.96 -13.69
C TRP A 77 -16.09 -9.66 -15.01
N ASN A 78 -14.79 -9.32 -14.94
CA ASN A 78 -13.98 -9.14 -16.13
C ASN A 78 -13.83 -10.44 -16.94
N ILE A 79 -13.67 -11.58 -16.28
CA ILE A 79 -13.66 -12.91 -16.92
C ILE A 79 -15.00 -13.16 -17.61
N ARG A 80 -16.13 -12.84 -16.97
CA ARG A 80 -17.44 -12.91 -17.61
C ARG A 80 -17.51 -12.06 -18.88
N LYS A 81 -17.04 -10.82 -18.80
CA LYS A 81 -17.10 -9.86 -19.91
C LYS A 81 -16.21 -10.25 -21.10
N PHE A 82 -14.97 -10.67 -20.84
CA PHE A 82 -14.01 -10.96 -21.91
C PHE A 82 -14.06 -12.39 -22.42
N MET A 83 -14.41 -13.34 -21.56
CA MET A 83 -14.28 -14.76 -21.86
C MET A 83 -15.58 -15.53 -21.65
N HIS A 84 -16.70 -14.85 -21.34
CA HIS A 84 -17.99 -15.50 -21.13
C HIS A 84 -17.90 -16.66 -20.12
N ASN A 85 -17.17 -16.45 -19.01
CA ASN A 85 -16.91 -17.43 -17.95
C ASN A 85 -16.06 -18.65 -18.35
N GLN A 86 -15.51 -18.69 -19.57
CA GLN A 86 -14.67 -19.77 -20.08
C GLN A 86 -13.21 -19.54 -19.66
N ILE A 87 -12.80 -20.16 -18.55
CA ILE A 87 -11.45 -19.95 -17.98
C ILE A 87 -10.37 -20.86 -18.56
N ASN A 88 -10.69 -21.71 -19.55
CA ASN A 88 -9.75 -22.71 -20.07
C ASN A 88 -8.52 -22.09 -20.72
N GLU A 89 -8.69 -20.92 -21.34
CA GLU A 89 -7.62 -20.15 -21.99
C GLU A 89 -7.22 -18.93 -21.17
N PHE A 90 -7.81 -18.73 -19.98
CA PHE A 90 -7.46 -17.62 -19.11
C PHE A 90 -6.12 -17.92 -18.41
N ARG A 91 -5.07 -17.16 -18.73
CA ARG A 91 -3.68 -17.33 -18.24
C ARG A 91 -3.41 -16.39 -17.06
N PHE A 92 -4.01 -16.69 -15.90
CA PHE A 92 -3.96 -15.84 -14.71
C PHE A 92 -2.56 -15.78 -14.07
N ASP A 93 -1.74 -16.81 -14.27
CA ASP A 93 -0.38 -16.94 -13.79
C ASP A 93 0.65 -16.11 -14.58
N GLU A 94 0.22 -15.44 -15.64
CA GLU A 94 1.03 -14.60 -16.50
C GLU A 94 0.76 -13.11 -16.34
N ASP A 95 1.58 -12.28 -16.99
CA ASP A 95 1.37 -10.84 -17.01
C ASP A 95 0.25 -10.50 -17.99
N LEU A 96 -0.97 -10.34 -17.48
CA LEU A 96 -2.14 -10.00 -18.27
C LEU A 96 -2.01 -8.63 -18.96
N LYS A 97 -1.05 -7.78 -18.58
CA LYS A 97 -0.75 -6.54 -19.33
C LYS A 97 -0.18 -6.79 -20.72
N THR A 98 0.24 -8.02 -21.01
CA THR A 98 0.83 -8.42 -22.30
C THR A 98 -0.11 -9.26 -23.17
N ILE A 99 -1.29 -9.62 -22.65
CA ILE A 99 -2.20 -10.58 -23.28
C ILE A 99 -3.51 -9.86 -23.66
N SER A 100 -3.87 -9.85 -24.95
CA SER A 100 -5.17 -9.34 -25.40
C SER A 100 -6.31 -10.28 -24.96
N PRO A 101 -7.51 -9.79 -24.58
CA PRO A 101 -7.93 -8.37 -24.53
C PRO A 101 -7.50 -7.63 -23.26
N TRP A 102 -6.96 -8.33 -22.27
CA TRP A 102 -6.61 -7.81 -20.94
C TRP A 102 -5.63 -6.64 -20.98
N ALA A 103 -4.61 -6.71 -21.83
CA ALA A 103 -3.58 -5.69 -22.02
C ALA A 103 -4.14 -4.31 -22.37
N ASN A 104 -5.26 -4.29 -23.09
CA ASN A 104 -5.88 -3.06 -23.59
C ASN A 104 -7.07 -2.61 -22.74
N SER A 105 -7.37 -3.33 -21.66
CA SER A 105 -8.52 -3.04 -20.81
C SER A 105 -8.13 -2.15 -19.63
N PRO A 106 -8.80 -1.01 -19.43
CA PRO A 106 -8.63 -0.20 -18.22
C PRO A 106 -9.23 -0.86 -16.97
N TRP A 107 -9.87 -2.02 -17.09
CA TRP A 107 -10.44 -2.77 -15.97
C TRP A 107 -9.56 -3.96 -15.55
N SER A 108 -8.48 -4.26 -16.30
CA SER A 108 -7.58 -5.38 -16.03
C SER A 108 -6.48 -4.99 -15.01
N HIS A 109 -6.83 -5.03 -13.73
CA HIS A 109 -5.91 -4.68 -12.64
C HIS A 109 -5.26 -5.88 -11.95
N THR A 110 -5.79 -7.07 -12.17
CA THR A 110 -5.50 -8.24 -11.32
C THR A 110 -4.96 -9.40 -12.15
N ASP A 111 -3.75 -9.83 -11.86
CA ASP A 111 -3.16 -11.11 -12.28
C ASP A 111 -2.26 -11.65 -11.16
N LEU A 112 -1.96 -12.94 -11.20
CA LEU A 112 -1.23 -13.59 -10.13
C LEU A 112 0.15 -12.94 -9.90
N GLN A 113 0.83 -12.51 -10.97
CA GLN A 113 2.15 -11.86 -10.88
C GLN A 113 2.07 -10.53 -10.13
N ARG A 114 1.09 -9.69 -10.43
CA ARG A 114 0.83 -8.43 -9.71
C ARG A 114 0.44 -8.68 -8.26
N LEU A 115 -0.35 -9.71 -7.98
CA LEU A 115 -0.71 -10.08 -6.60
C LEU A 115 0.54 -10.51 -5.80
N LYS A 116 1.44 -11.30 -6.41
CA LYS A 116 2.74 -11.67 -5.80
C LYS A 116 3.57 -10.42 -5.49
N ARG A 117 3.76 -9.56 -6.49
CA ARG A 117 4.60 -8.35 -6.37
C ARG A 117 4.02 -7.35 -5.38
N GLY A 118 2.70 -7.26 -5.29
CA GLY A 118 1.98 -6.41 -4.33
C GLY A 118 1.92 -6.96 -2.91
N ARG A 119 2.45 -8.17 -2.66
CA ARG A 119 2.41 -8.86 -1.35
C ARG A 119 0.99 -8.99 -0.81
N LEU A 120 0.02 -9.19 -1.70
CA LEU A 120 -1.36 -9.41 -1.29
C LEU A 120 -1.44 -10.78 -0.62
N SER A 121 -1.89 -10.78 0.63
CA SER A 121 -2.00 -12.02 1.40
C SER A 121 -3.33 -12.70 1.20
N ALA A 122 -4.44 -11.96 1.05
CA ALA A 122 -5.76 -12.51 0.75
C ALA A 122 -6.63 -11.55 -0.08
N GLN A 123 -7.62 -12.10 -0.79
CA GLN A 123 -8.50 -11.35 -1.70
C GLN A 123 -9.93 -11.87 -1.66
N PHE A 124 -10.86 -10.95 -1.45
CA PHE A 124 -12.28 -11.19 -1.62
C PHE A 124 -12.68 -10.92 -3.07
N TRP A 125 -13.10 -11.98 -3.77
CA TRP A 125 -13.64 -11.90 -5.12
C TRP A 125 -15.11 -11.51 -5.10
N ALA A 126 -15.48 -10.51 -5.89
CA ALA A 126 -16.86 -10.07 -6.00
C ALA A 126 -17.65 -10.98 -6.97
N ALA A 127 -18.68 -11.65 -6.46
CA ALA A 127 -19.72 -12.26 -7.28
C ALA A 127 -20.73 -11.17 -7.73
N TYR A 128 -20.24 -10.20 -8.51
CA TYR A 128 -21.00 -9.03 -8.90
C TYR A 128 -22.14 -9.38 -9.89
N VAL A 129 -23.28 -8.71 -9.71
CA VAL A 129 -24.43 -8.81 -10.62
C VAL A 129 -24.92 -7.40 -10.98
N PRO A 130 -25.12 -7.11 -12.29
CA PRO A 130 -25.60 -5.81 -12.72
C PRO A 130 -27.06 -5.58 -12.31
N CYS A 131 -27.39 -4.31 -12.09
CA CYS A 131 -28.71 -3.85 -11.66
C CYS A 131 -29.82 -4.29 -12.64
N GLU A 132 -29.50 -4.31 -13.93
CA GLU A 132 -30.42 -4.62 -15.03
C GLU A 132 -30.93 -6.06 -15.01
N ALA A 133 -30.24 -6.94 -14.28
CA ALA A 133 -30.62 -8.34 -14.09
C ALA A 133 -31.64 -8.53 -12.95
N GLN A 134 -31.90 -7.49 -12.13
CA GLN A 134 -32.85 -7.57 -11.03
C GLN A 134 -34.23 -7.98 -11.55
N TYR A 135 -34.87 -8.92 -10.85
CA TYR A 135 -36.15 -9.56 -11.24
C TYR A 135 -36.11 -10.31 -12.59
N LYS A 136 -34.91 -10.60 -13.12
CA LYS A 136 -34.69 -11.40 -14.33
C LYS A 136 -33.76 -12.57 -14.02
N ASP A 137 -32.54 -12.53 -14.56
CA ASP A 137 -31.52 -13.56 -14.52
C ASP A 137 -30.51 -13.36 -13.40
N ALA A 138 -30.74 -12.44 -12.46
CA ALA A 138 -29.74 -12.11 -11.46
C ALA A 138 -29.32 -13.30 -10.58
N VAL A 139 -30.23 -14.22 -10.21
CA VAL A 139 -29.87 -15.44 -9.46
C VAL A 139 -28.93 -16.33 -10.28
N GLN A 140 -29.23 -16.51 -11.56
CA GLN A 140 -28.38 -17.26 -12.48
C GLN A 140 -27.00 -16.63 -12.59
N ILE A 141 -26.92 -15.30 -12.77
CA ILE A 141 -25.63 -14.59 -12.87
C ILE A 141 -24.82 -14.79 -11.57
N THR A 142 -25.43 -14.68 -10.40
CA THR A 142 -24.74 -14.92 -9.12
C THR A 142 -24.12 -16.32 -9.06
N LEU A 143 -24.89 -17.34 -9.38
CA LEU A 143 -24.41 -18.73 -9.36
C LEU A 143 -23.29 -18.94 -10.37
N GLU A 144 -23.40 -18.36 -11.57
CA GLU A 144 -22.35 -18.39 -12.58
C GLU A 144 -21.07 -17.67 -12.12
N GLN A 145 -21.18 -16.55 -11.37
CA GLN A 145 -20.00 -15.89 -10.82
C GLN A 145 -19.35 -16.70 -9.70
N ILE A 146 -20.14 -17.30 -8.80
CA ILE A 146 -19.63 -18.20 -7.76
C ILE A 146 -18.89 -19.38 -8.40
N ASP A 147 -19.47 -20.01 -9.42
CA ASP A 147 -18.87 -21.12 -10.16
C ASP A 147 -17.53 -20.71 -10.83
N VAL A 148 -17.45 -19.54 -11.46
CA VAL A 148 -16.17 -19.04 -12.02
C VAL A 148 -15.12 -18.85 -10.94
N ILE A 149 -15.50 -18.30 -9.78
CA ILE A 149 -14.57 -18.08 -8.67
C ILE A 149 -14.03 -19.43 -8.18
N GLU A 150 -14.89 -20.41 -7.94
CA GLU A 150 -14.49 -21.75 -7.51
C GLU A 150 -13.55 -22.41 -8.52
N ARG A 151 -13.93 -22.44 -9.79
CA ARG A 151 -13.08 -23.04 -10.84
C ARG A 151 -11.76 -22.30 -11.02
N LEU A 152 -11.73 -20.97 -10.87
CA LEU A 152 -10.50 -20.19 -10.92
C LEU A 152 -9.57 -20.55 -9.77
N THR A 153 -10.11 -20.62 -8.54
CA THR A 153 -9.36 -21.01 -7.35
C THR A 153 -8.79 -22.42 -7.49
N ASP A 154 -9.60 -23.39 -7.91
CA ASP A 154 -9.17 -24.78 -8.08
C ASP A 154 -8.08 -24.91 -9.15
N ARG A 155 -8.24 -24.22 -10.28
CA ARG A 155 -7.27 -24.28 -11.39
C ARG A 155 -5.90 -23.75 -11.01
N TYR A 156 -5.85 -22.71 -10.18
CA TYR A 156 -4.59 -22.06 -9.76
C TYR A 156 -4.15 -22.46 -8.35
N SER A 157 -4.70 -23.55 -7.80
CA SER A 157 -4.19 -24.17 -6.58
C SER A 157 -2.75 -24.68 -6.77
N PRO A 158 -1.85 -24.56 -5.77
CA PRO A 158 -2.09 -24.02 -4.43
C PRO A 158 -1.94 -22.49 -4.33
N HIS A 159 -1.65 -21.77 -5.41
CA HIS A 159 -1.49 -20.31 -5.38
C HIS A 159 -2.78 -19.55 -5.07
N LEU A 160 -3.94 -20.18 -5.26
CA LEU A 160 -5.24 -19.72 -4.77
C LEU A 160 -5.81 -20.85 -3.91
N THR A 161 -6.19 -20.54 -2.68
CA THR A 161 -6.81 -21.51 -1.78
C THR A 161 -8.07 -20.92 -1.16
N LYS A 162 -9.21 -21.57 -1.39
CA LYS A 162 -10.51 -21.16 -0.84
C LYS A 162 -10.45 -21.23 0.68
N CYS A 163 -10.89 -20.16 1.35
CA CYS A 163 -11.02 -20.12 2.81
C CYS A 163 -12.45 -19.73 3.15
N THR A 164 -13.06 -20.43 4.10
CA THR A 164 -14.48 -20.22 4.45
C THR A 164 -14.71 -19.73 5.87
N SER A 165 -13.63 -19.56 6.64
CA SER A 165 -13.70 -19.03 8.01
C SER A 165 -12.58 -18.05 8.31
N VAL A 166 -12.85 -17.13 9.24
CA VAL A 166 -11.85 -16.16 9.73
C VAL A 166 -10.70 -16.86 10.45
N LEU A 167 -10.97 -17.98 11.13
CA LEU A 167 -9.94 -18.78 11.81
C LEU A 167 -8.95 -19.37 10.80
N GLU A 168 -9.45 -19.89 9.68
CA GLU A 168 -8.63 -20.39 8.58
C GLU A 168 -7.76 -19.28 7.98
N GLN A 169 -8.33 -18.08 7.80
CA GLN A 169 -7.57 -16.91 7.31
C GLN A 169 -6.50 -16.42 8.31
N ALA A 170 -6.79 -16.41 9.61
CA ALA A 170 -5.84 -15.97 10.64
C ALA A 170 -4.65 -16.93 10.80
N ILE A 171 -4.87 -18.24 10.62
CA ILE A 171 -3.82 -19.26 10.65
C ILE A 171 -2.86 -19.10 9.46
N LEU A 172 -3.38 -18.67 8.31
CA LEU A 172 -2.62 -18.48 7.07
C LEU A 172 -1.73 -17.24 7.07
N THR A 173 -2.30 -16.16 7.57
CA THR A 173 -1.66 -14.84 7.58
C THR A 173 -0.53 -14.75 8.61
N ASN A 174 -0.52 -15.62 9.63
CA ASN A 174 0.44 -15.55 10.75
C ASN A 174 1.50 -16.67 10.71
N ASN A 175 2.38 -16.62 9.70
CA ASN A 175 3.56 -17.48 9.62
C ASN A 175 4.64 -17.05 10.66
N ASN A 176 4.43 -17.27 11.97
CA ASN A 176 5.48 -17.49 13.02
C ASN A 176 5.03 -17.44 14.51
N GLN A 177 3.76 -17.66 14.87
CA GLN A 177 3.38 -17.79 16.29
C GLN A 177 2.56 -19.07 16.57
N PRO A 178 2.89 -19.84 17.65
CA PRO A 178 2.11 -21.02 18.01
C PRO A 178 0.74 -20.62 18.56
N LEU A 179 -0.32 -21.24 18.04
CA LEU A 179 -1.70 -21.07 18.51
C LEU A 179 -1.85 -21.54 19.97
N PRO A 180 -2.79 -20.96 20.75
CA PRO A 180 -3.15 -21.49 22.08
C PRO A 180 -3.70 -22.93 22.00
N PRO A 181 -3.54 -23.74 23.07
CA PRO A 181 -3.61 -25.21 23.01
C PRO A 181 -5.01 -25.84 22.81
N PHE A 182 -6.02 -25.07 22.37
CA PHE A 182 -7.39 -25.56 22.22
C PHE A 182 -8.03 -25.14 20.89
N SER A 183 -7.49 -25.63 19.77
CA SER A 183 -8.24 -25.63 18.50
C SER A 183 -8.19 -27.01 17.84
N LEU A 184 -9.36 -27.66 17.80
CA LEU A 184 -9.62 -28.96 17.19
C LEU A 184 -10.41 -28.73 15.90
N PHE A 185 -9.80 -28.29 14.80
CA PHE A 185 -10.40 -28.35 13.46
C PHE A 185 -9.32 -28.47 12.36
N PRO A 186 -9.64 -29.08 11.19
CA PRO A 186 -8.64 -29.52 10.22
C PRO A 186 -7.92 -28.34 9.56
N THR A 187 -6.59 -28.43 9.53
CA THR A 187 -5.66 -27.50 8.92
C THR A 187 -5.48 -27.80 7.43
N THR A 188 -6.23 -27.12 6.56
CA THR A 188 -6.10 -27.30 5.10
C THR A 188 -6.03 -25.99 4.33
N CYS A 189 -5.22 -25.05 4.78
CA CYS A 189 -4.70 -24.00 3.92
C CYS A 189 -3.25 -23.75 4.33
N LYS A 190 -2.29 -23.78 3.39
CA LYS A 190 -0.88 -23.42 3.62
C LYS A 190 -0.21 -23.15 2.27
N SER A 191 -0.18 -21.91 1.80
CA SER A 191 0.53 -21.57 0.56
C SER A 191 1.21 -20.19 0.61
N ASN A 192 1.98 -19.85 -0.42
CA ASN A 192 2.84 -18.66 -0.45
C ASN A 192 2.11 -17.36 -0.87
N ILE A 193 0.87 -17.46 -1.37
CA ILE A 193 -0.08 -16.34 -1.63
C ILE A 193 -1.47 -16.89 -1.38
N ASP A 194 -2.13 -16.48 -0.30
CA ASP A 194 -3.34 -17.16 0.16
C ASP A 194 -4.59 -16.36 -0.18
N ILE A 195 -5.07 -16.45 -1.42
CA ILE A 195 -6.32 -15.79 -1.80
C ILE A 195 -7.53 -16.45 -1.13
N SER A 196 -7.82 -16.01 0.09
CA SER A 196 -9.06 -16.27 0.82
C SER A 196 -10.17 -15.37 0.29
N TYR A 197 -11.14 -15.91 -0.45
CA TYR A 197 -12.41 -15.22 -0.64
C TYR A 197 -13.44 -15.79 0.33
N VAL A 198 -13.97 -14.95 1.22
CA VAL A 198 -15.26 -15.23 1.86
C VAL A 198 -16.32 -14.67 0.91
N THR A 199 -17.22 -15.53 0.45
CA THR A 199 -18.41 -15.12 -0.30
C THR A 199 -19.32 -14.34 0.63
N TYR A 200 -19.30 -13.01 0.55
CA TYR A 200 -20.42 -12.21 1.02
C TYR A 200 -21.36 -12.00 -0.17
N THR A 201 -22.48 -12.72 -0.18
CA THR A 201 -23.70 -12.17 -0.78
C THR A 201 -23.95 -10.83 -0.11
N SER A 202 -24.04 -9.76 -0.89
CA SER A 202 -24.08 -8.37 -0.40
C SER A 202 -25.03 -8.15 0.78
N ALA A 203 -24.60 -7.35 1.77
CA ALA A 203 -25.42 -6.93 2.91
C ALA A 203 -26.55 -5.94 2.51
N SER A 204 -27.71 -6.14 3.13
CA SER A 204 -29.06 -5.57 2.91
C SER A 204 -29.19 -4.02 3.02
N SER A 205 -30.19 -3.37 2.40
CA SER A 205 -31.57 -3.21 2.93
C SER A 205 -32.64 -3.03 1.84
N THR A 206 -33.79 -3.71 1.98
CA THR A 206 -35.03 -3.35 1.27
C THR A 206 -36.13 -3.07 2.26
N SER A 207 -36.39 -1.79 2.52
CA SER A 207 -37.71 -1.28 2.89
C SER A 207 -37.80 0.21 2.53
N THR A 208 -38.69 0.53 1.60
CA THR A 208 -39.45 1.81 1.51
C THR A 208 -38.81 3.13 1.05
N THR A 209 -37.60 3.19 0.50
CA THR A 209 -37.12 4.45 -0.14
C THR A 209 -36.59 4.21 -1.54
N VAL A 210 -37.43 4.50 -2.53
CA VAL A 210 -37.01 4.75 -3.91
C VAL A 210 -36.16 6.02 -3.87
N ASN A 211 -34.84 5.87 -4.01
CA ASN A 211 -34.01 6.97 -4.47
C ASN A 211 -33.23 6.49 -5.68
N SER A 212 -33.53 7.13 -6.81
CA SER A 212 -32.88 6.95 -8.11
C SER A 212 -31.37 7.20 -7.98
N ASN A 213 -30.57 6.29 -8.54
CA ASN A 213 -29.12 6.38 -8.79
C ASN A 213 -28.13 5.69 -7.84
N SER A 214 -28.48 4.59 -7.16
CA SER A 214 -27.44 3.69 -6.65
C SER A 214 -27.95 2.27 -6.32
N SER A 215 -27.26 1.29 -6.91
CA SER A 215 -27.16 -0.13 -6.51
C SER A 215 -28.47 -0.92 -6.34
N CYS A 216 -28.85 -1.67 -7.37
CA CYS A 216 -29.90 -2.69 -7.36
C CYS A 216 -29.33 -4.06 -6.99
N TRP A 217 -30.00 -4.75 -6.06
CA TRP A 217 -29.50 -5.97 -5.42
C TRP A 217 -30.45 -7.15 -5.63
N LEU A 218 -29.87 -8.34 -5.59
CA LEU A 218 -30.53 -9.63 -5.65
C LEU A 218 -31.27 -9.97 -4.37
N LYS A 219 -32.53 -10.39 -4.52
CA LYS A 219 -33.33 -11.05 -3.48
C LYS A 219 -33.07 -12.54 -3.48
#